data_AF-G4ZFQ4-F1
#
_entry.id   AF-G4ZFQ4-F1
#
_cell.length_a   1.000
_cell.length_b   1.000
_cell.length_c   1.000
_cell.angle_alpha   90.00
_cell.angle_beta   90.00
_cell.angle_gamma   90.00
#
_symmetry.space_group_name_H-M   'P 1'
#
loop_
_entity.id
_entity.type
_entity.pdbx_description
1 polymer ?
#
loop_
_entity_poly.entity_id
_entity_poly.type
_entity_poly.pdbx_seq_one_letter_code
_entity_poly.pdbx_strand_id
1 'polypeptide(L)'
;LDGAVPLKRGEFFGVLQNQLLQLKADDFDGVDASPLPSSQKRRRGPVRLTHALEQSEDWVTVSGVQKRRQRSCKVCSLLRTNGKKKSFATTYFCERCSVDDAKCWLCNKIRREYKGEEKT
;
A
#
# COMPACT_ATOMS: atom_id res chain seq x y z
N LEU A 1 -11.69 -41.51 22.99
CA LEU A 1 -11.19 -40.99 21.70
C LEU A 1 -12.36 -40.28 21.03
N ASP A 2 -12.70 -39.08 21.48
CA ASP A 2 -13.83 -38.34 20.92
C ASP A 2 -13.30 -37.37 19.86
N GLY A 3 -13.38 -37.81 18.60
CA GLY A 3 -13.02 -37.03 17.44
C GLY A 3 -14.07 -35.95 17.19
N ALA A 4 -13.83 -34.75 17.72
CA ALA A 4 -14.61 -33.58 17.35
C ALA A 4 -14.48 -33.36 15.83
N VAL A 5 -15.62 -33.36 15.14
CA VAL A 5 -15.67 -33.04 13.71
C VAL A 5 -15.07 -31.65 13.50
N PRO A 6 -14.08 -31.49 12.59
CA PRO A 6 -13.47 -30.19 12.34
C PRO A 6 -14.53 -29.19 11.86
N LEU A 7 -14.70 -28.10 12.59
CA LEU A 7 -15.63 -27.02 12.23
C LEU A 7 -15.25 -26.40 10.89
N LYS A 8 -16.26 -25.99 10.10
CA LYS A 8 -15.98 -25.18 8.92
C LYS A 8 -15.40 -23.84 9.35
N ARG A 9 -14.54 -23.25 8.51
CA ARG A 9 -13.82 -21.99 8.80
C ARG A 9 -14.72 -20.89 9.38
N GLY A 10 -15.90 -20.66 8.81
CA GLY A 10 -16.83 -19.62 9.29
C GLY A 10 -17.43 -19.92 10.66
N GLU A 11 -17.76 -21.18 10.93
CA GLU A 11 -18.30 -21.63 12.22
C GLU A 11 -17.22 -21.52 13.31
N PHE A 12 -16.00 -21.92 12.99
CA PHE A 12 -14.85 -21.74 13.88
C PHE A 12 -14.64 -20.28 14.27
N PHE A 13 -14.69 -19.35 13.31
CA PHE A 13 -14.57 -17.92 13.62
C PHE A 13 -15.72 -17.40 14.48
N GLY A 14 -16.95 -17.87 14.24
CA GLY A 14 -18.10 -17.51 15.08
C GLY A 14 -17.93 -18.00 16.52
N VAL A 15 -17.49 -19.24 16.71
CA VAL A 15 -17.22 -19.80 18.05
C VAL A 15 -16.09 -19.04 18.74
N LEU A 16 -14.98 -18.81 18.05
CA LEU A 16 -13.83 -18.07 18.58
C LEU A 16 -14.22 -16.65 18.99
N GLN A 17 -14.98 -15.95 18.16
CA GLN A 17 -15.44 -14.59 18.48
C GLN A 17 -16.29 -14.58 19.74
N ASN A 18 -17.22 -15.53 19.90
CA ASN A 18 -18.04 -15.63 21.10
C ASN A 18 -17.19 -15.96 22.34
N GLN A 19 -16.20 -16.84 22.23
CA GLN A 19 -15.27 -17.13 23.32
C GLN A 19 -14.48 -15.90 23.76
N LEU A 20 -13.94 -15.14 22.80
CA LEU A 20 -13.21 -13.90 23.09
C LEU A 20 -14.08 -12.84 23.77
N LEU A 21 -15.36 -12.76 23.43
CA LEU A 21 -16.32 -11.84 24.07
C LEU A 21 -16.66 -12.23 25.51
N GLN A 22 -16.45 -13.49 25.91
CA GLN A 22 -16.73 -13.99 27.26
C GLN A 22 -15.52 -13.91 28.20
N LEU A 23 -14.35 -13.47 27.72
CA LEU A 23 -13.16 -13.32 28.54
C LEU A 23 -13.35 -12.26 29.63
N LYS A 24 -12.87 -12.56 30.82
CA LYS A 24 -12.89 -11.71 32.02
C LYS A 24 -11.47 -11.39 32.46
N ALA A 25 -11.34 -10.42 33.36
CA ALA A 25 -10.03 -10.02 33.90
C ALA A 25 -9.27 -11.20 34.54
N ASP A 26 -9.99 -12.10 35.22
CA ASP A 26 -9.42 -13.29 35.87
C ASP A 26 -8.80 -14.28 34.86
N ASP A 27 -9.27 -14.30 33.61
CA ASP A 27 -8.71 -15.16 32.55
C ASP A 27 -7.32 -14.68 32.08
N PHE A 28 -6.91 -13.48 32.50
CA PHE A 28 -5.59 -12.90 32.22
C PHE A 28 -4.65 -12.93 33.44
N ASP A 29 -5.10 -13.47 34.58
CA ASP A 29 -4.25 -13.52 35.78
C ASP A 29 -3.08 -14.51 35.57
N GLY A 30 -1.87 -14.08 35.93
CA GLY A 30 -0.63 -14.83 35.70
C GLY A 30 -0.13 -14.88 34.25
N VAL A 31 -0.79 -14.19 33.31
CA VAL A 31 -0.30 -14.04 31.92
C VAL A 31 0.64 -12.84 31.84
N ASP A 32 1.94 -13.08 31.97
CA ASP A 32 2.94 -12.06 31.65
C ASP A 32 2.94 -11.78 30.15
N ALA A 33 2.75 -10.51 29.78
CA ALA A 33 2.87 -10.09 28.39
C ALA A 33 4.28 -10.44 27.90
N SER A 34 4.37 -11.38 26.96
CA SER A 34 5.63 -11.67 26.28
C SER A 34 6.15 -10.35 25.72
N PRO A 35 7.37 -9.91 26.08
CA PRO A 35 7.91 -8.67 25.57
C PRO A 35 7.87 -8.75 24.04
N LEU A 36 7.21 -7.78 23.41
CA LEU A 36 7.20 -7.73 21.96
C LEU A 36 8.66 -7.79 21.51
N PRO A 37 9.03 -8.69 20.58
CA PRO A 37 10.37 -8.65 20.01
C PRO A 37 10.58 -7.21 19.56
N SER A 38 11.61 -6.57 20.14
CA SER A 38 11.86 -5.14 19.99
C SER A 38 11.57 -4.79 18.54
N SER A 39 10.60 -3.89 18.29
CA SER A 39 10.24 -3.46 16.95
C SER A 39 11.52 -3.40 16.15
N GLN A 40 11.74 -4.38 15.27
CA GLN A 40 12.92 -4.38 14.44
C GLN A 40 12.74 -3.09 13.67
N LYS A 41 13.45 -2.04 14.08
CA LYS A 41 13.52 -0.78 13.36
C LYS A 41 13.95 -1.23 11.99
N ARG A 42 12.98 -1.41 11.08
CA ARG A 42 13.25 -1.75 9.69
C ARG A 42 14.28 -0.72 9.31
N ARG A 43 15.50 -1.18 9.00
CA ARG A 43 16.55 -0.29 8.54
C ARG A 43 16.07 0.21 7.19
N ARG A 44 15.27 1.28 7.23
CA ARG A 44 14.92 2.03 6.04
C ARG A 44 16.26 2.49 5.48
N GLY A 45 16.47 2.26 4.19
CA GLY A 45 17.64 2.78 3.49
C GLY A 45 17.75 4.30 3.71
N PRO A 46 18.92 4.90 3.41
CA PRO A 46 19.14 6.32 3.58
C PRO A 46 17.97 7.11 3.00
N VAL A 47 17.24 7.82 3.87
CA VAL A 47 16.10 8.62 3.43
C VAL A 47 16.66 9.77 2.62
N ARG A 48 16.46 9.75 1.29
CA ARG A 48 16.67 10.95 0.48
C ARG A 48 15.79 12.06 1.08
N LEU A 49 16.41 13.13 1.56
CA LEU A 49 15.72 14.21 2.27
C LEU A 49 14.93 15.13 1.32
N THR A 50 15.15 15.01 0.02
CA THR A 50 14.52 15.83 -1.02
C THR A 50 13.51 15.02 -1.81
N HIS A 51 12.35 15.62 -2.11
CA HIS A 51 11.40 15.05 -3.06
C HIS A 51 11.92 15.32 -4.47
N ALA A 52 12.60 14.35 -5.05
CA ALA A 52 12.96 14.35 -6.45
C ALA A 52 12.01 13.47 -7.25
N LEU A 53 11.72 13.90 -8.48
CA LEU A 53 10.98 13.10 -9.43
C LEU A 53 11.98 12.36 -10.32
N GLU A 54 11.93 11.03 -10.29
CA GLU A 54 12.82 10.16 -11.05
C GLU A 54 12.04 9.40 -12.11
N GLN A 55 12.67 9.16 -13.26
CA GLN A 55 12.10 8.33 -14.31
C GLN A 55 12.45 6.86 -14.06
N SER A 56 11.47 5.98 -14.23
CA SER A 56 11.65 4.54 -14.04
C SER A 56 12.39 3.91 -15.22
N GLU A 57 13.41 3.11 -14.93
CA GLU A 57 14.13 2.25 -15.88
C GLU A 57 13.47 0.87 -16.08
N ASP A 58 12.15 0.81 -15.86
CA ASP A 58 11.36 -0.41 -16.07
C ASP A 58 10.95 -0.47 -17.55
N TRP A 59 11.74 -1.16 -18.35
CA TRP A 59 11.56 -1.31 -19.80
C TRP A 59 10.79 -2.58 -20.15
N VAL A 60 9.92 -2.49 -21.16
CA VAL A 60 9.13 -3.61 -21.69
C VAL A 60 9.17 -3.57 -23.21
N THR A 61 9.34 -4.74 -23.84
CA THR A 61 9.26 -4.88 -25.31
C THR A 61 7.80 -5.11 -25.71
N VAL A 62 7.26 -4.23 -26.56
CA VAL A 62 5.90 -4.36 -27.11
C VAL A 62 5.99 -4.28 -28.63
N SER A 63 5.57 -5.35 -29.31
CA SER A 63 5.64 -5.46 -30.78
C SER A 63 7.04 -5.19 -31.34
N GLY A 64 8.08 -5.72 -30.69
CA GLY A 64 9.48 -5.54 -31.08
C GLY A 64 10.11 -4.19 -30.70
N VAL A 65 9.34 -3.26 -30.12
CA VAL A 65 9.85 -1.94 -29.71
C VAL A 65 9.98 -1.87 -28.19
N GLN A 66 11.15 -1.47 -27.69
CA GLN A 66 11.34 -1.22 -26.26
C GLN A 66 10.68 0.09 -25.85
N LYS A 67 9.83 0.02 -24.83
CA LYS A 67 9.13 1.16 -24.25
C LYS A 67 9.18 1.07 -22.74
N ARG A 68 9.34 2.20 -22.06
CA ARG A 68 9.20 2.26 -20.61
C ARG A 68 7.76 1.92 -20.21
N ARG A 69 7.61 1.09 -19.18
CA ARG A 69 6.32 0.64 -18.70
C ARG A 69 5.59 1.80 -18.01
N GLN A 70 4.43 2.14 -18.56
CA GLN A 70 3.58 3.21 -18.03
C GLN A 70 2.76 2.72 -16.83
N ARG A 71 2.59 3.56 -15.80
CA ARG A 71 1.75 3.30 -14.62
C ARG A 71 0.76 4.42 -14.39
N SER A 72 -0.34 4.15 -13.68
CA SER A 72 -1.33 5.17 -13.33
C SER A 72 -0.76 6.19 -12.35
N CYS A 73 -0.82 7.48 -12.69
CA CYS A 73 -0.44 8.54 -11.76
C CYS A 73 -1.40 8.59 -10.57
N LYS A 74 -0.88 8.63 -9.34
CA LYS A 74 -1.66 8.70 -8.09
C LYS A 74 -2.54 9.94 -8.04
N VAL A 75 -1.98 11.12 -8.31
CA VAL A 75 -2.69 12.41 -8.28
C VAL A 75 -3.80 12.46 -9.33
N CYS A 76 -3.50 12.08 -10.57
CA CYS A 76 -4.49 12.07 -11.64
C CYS A 76 -5.57 11.00 -11.44
N SER A 77 -5.25 9.89 -10.79
CA SER A 77 -6.23 8.87 -10.43
C SER A 77 -7.21 9.38 -9.39
N LEU A 78 -6.70 9.99 -8.32
CA LEU A 78 -7.50 10.50 -7.20
C LEU A 78 -8.39 11.66 -7.62
N LEU A 79 -7.84 12.63 -8.35
CA LEU A 79 -8.57 13.85 -8.67
C LEU A 79 -9.48 13.70 -9.90
N ARG A 80 -9.60 12.50 -10.48
CA ARG A 80 -10.33 12.30 -11.74
C ARG A 80 -11.82 12.61 -11.56
N THR A 81 -12.33 13.55 -12.34
CA THR A 81 -13.75 13.96 -12.29
C THR A 81 -14.67 12.98 -13.02
N ASN A 82 -14.20 12.37 -14.10
CA ASN A 82 -14.93 11.36 -14.85
C ASN A 82 -14.36 9.96 -14.56
N GLY A 83 -15.09 9.17 -13.75
CA GLY A 83 -14.69 7.81 -13.38
C GLY A 83 -14.41 6.88 -14.57
N LYS A 84 -15.07 7.10 -15.73
CA LYS A 84 -14.93 6.31 -16.96
C LYS A 84 -13.65 6.64 -17.74
N LYS A 85 -13.06 7.83 -17.58
CA LYS A 85 -11.78 8.17 -18.22
C LYS A 85 -10.65 7.44 -17.50
N LYS A 86 -9.63 6.98 -18.21
CA LYS A 86 -8.43 6.42 -17.57
C LYS A 86 -7.63 7.56 -16.91
N SER A 87 -6.97 7.28 -15.79
CA SER A 87 -5.98 8.20 -15.22
C SER A 87 -4.82 8.40 -16.20
N PHE A 88 -4.16 9.56 -16.13
CA PHE A 88 -2.91 9.77 -16.85
C PHE A 88 -1.88 8.70 -16.48
N ALA A 89 -1.21 8.20 -17.51
CA ALA A 89 -0.11 7.28 -17.36
C ALA A 89 1.22 8.05 -17.22
N THR A 90 2.14 7.53 -16.41
CA THR A 90 3.44 8.13 -16.13
C THR A 90 4.52 7.06 -16.00
N THR A 91 5.76 7.44 -16.26
CA THR A 91 6.97 6.67 -15.96
C THR A 91 7.75 7.26 -14.79
N TYR A 92 7.24 8.33 -14.19
CA TYR A 92 7.91 9.06 -13.14
C TYR A 92 7.37 8.71 -11.76
N PHE A 93 8.26 8.63 -10.78
CA PHE A 93 7.94 8.34 -9.39
C PHE A 93 8.80 9.18 -8.47
N CYS A 94 8.41 9.27 -7.20
CA CYS A 94 9.25 9.85 -6.16
C CYS A 94 9.75 8.74 -5.24
N GLU A 95 11.06 8.50 -5.21
CA GLU A 95 11.68 7.46 -4.37
C GLU A 95 11.34 7.69 -2.89
N ARG A 96 11.46 8.93 -2.41
CA ARG A 96 11.14 9.30 -1.02
C ARG A 96 9.68 9.00 -0.62
N CYS A 97 8.73 9.16 -1.54
CA CYS A 97 7.31 8.89 -1.30
C CYS A 97 6.94 7.42 -1.55
N SER A 98 7.85 6.63 -2.09
CA SER A 98 7.65 5.20 -2.33
C SER A 98 7.89 4.44 -1.03
N VAL A 99 7.15 3.35 -0.83
CA VAL A 99 7.26 2.52 0.38
C VAL A 99 7.53 1.10 -0.06
N ASP A 100 8.70 0.57 0.32
CA ASP A 100 9.19 -0.73 -0.14
C ASP A 100 9.10 -0.83 -1.69
N ASP A 101 8.46 -1.88 -2.23
CA ASP A 101 8.27 -2.06 -3.67
C ASP A 101 7.12 -1.21 -4.26
N ALA A 102 6.34 -0.54 -3.41
CA ALA A 102 5.22 0.28 -3.83
C ALA A 102 5.69 1.69 -4.25
N LYS A 103 6.04 1.83 -5.54
CA LYS A 103 6.44 3.11 -6.13
C LYS A 103 5.30 4.14 -6.13
N CYS A 104 5.59 5.36 -5.69
CA CYS A 104 4.67 6.49 -5.76
C CYS A 104 4.73 7.18 -7.13
N TRP A 105 3.86 6.77 -8.05
CA TRP A 105 3.80 7.27 -9.43
C TRP A 105 3.15 8.65 -9.52
N LEU A 106 3.86 9.62 -10.11
CA LEU A 106 3.47 11.03 -10.17
C LEU A 106 3.64 11.60 -11.58
N CYS A 107 2.96 12.71 -11.87
CA CYS A 107 3.17 13.43 -13.12
C CYS A 107 4.51 14.15 -13.14
N ASN A 108 5.12 14.26 -14.32
CA ASN A 108 6.32 15.06 -14.55
C ASN A 108 6.08 16.55 -14.73
N LYS A 109 4.82 16.94 -14.87
CA LYS A 109 4.36 18.31 -15.00
C LYS A 109 3.09 18.46 -14.20
N ILE A 110 2.82 19.67 -13.74
CA ILE A 110 1.52 20.02 -13.17
C ILE A 110 0.50 19.92 -14.32
N ARG A 111 -0.56 19.14 -14.11
CA ARG A 111 -1.59 18.86 -15.15
C ARG A 111 -2.96 19.39 -14.79
N ARG A 112 -3.06 20.15 -13.70
CA ARG A 112 -4.32 20.67 -13.21
C ARG A 112 -4.13 22.12 -12.87
N GLU A 113 -5.10 22.91 -13.31
CA GLU A 113 -5.36 24.21 -12.76
C GLU A 113 -5.75 24.04 -11.29
N TYR A 114 -5.03 24.72 -10.42
CA TYR A 114 -5.43 24.90 -9.03
C TYR A 114 -5.93 26.34 -8.94
N LYS A 115 -7.22 26.52 -8.64
CA LYS A 115 -7.89 27.85 -8.61
C LYS A 115 -7.89 28.61 -9.96
N GLY A 116 -7.98 27.91 -11.09
CA GLY A 116 -8.13 28.55 -12.41
C GLY A 116 -6.84 29.16 -12.99
N GLU A 117 -5.69 28.91 -12.38
CA GLU A 117 -4.39 29.30 -12.95
C GLU A 117 -3.64 28.07 -13.47
N GLU A 118 -3.22 28.14 -14.73
CA GLU A 118 -2.32 27.16 -15.34
C GLU A 118 -0.90 27.41 -14.81
N LYS A 119 -0.49 26.64 -13.78
CA LYS A 119 0.89 26.74 -13.28
C LYS A 119 1.82 25.97 -14.20
N THR A 120 2.64 26.72 -14.93
CA THR A 120 3.70 26.28 -15.84
C THR A 120 4.89 25.71 -15.06
#